data_AF-A0A7S0HIJ4-F1
#
_entry.id   AF-A0A7S0HIJ4-F1
#
_cell.length_a   1.000
_cell.length_b   1.000
_cell.length_c   1.000
_cell.angle_alpha   90.00
_cell.angle_beta   90.00
_cell.angle_gamma   90.00
#
_symmetry.space_group_name_H-M   'P 1'
#
loop_
_entity.id
_entity.type
_entity.pdbx_description
1 polymer ?
#
loop_
_entity_poly.entity_id
_entity_poly.type
_entity_poly.pdbx_seq_one_letter_code
_entity_poly.pdbx_strand_id
1 'polypeptide(L)'
;VSGAMSAPLGKTLFGNVFKSPYVDVLKLFAAEDWAHAEVRGDVEQAIDKDIGKRTFVLRGKTAACNFLALPRAGSPPLGVDGAFMYIQLRLTGQPFVLHVDVMNQDKFVIRLSFSSRYVMAKRAGT
;
A
#
# COMPACT_ATOMS: atom_id res chain seq x y z
N VAL A 1 -10.37 25.91 -13.43
CA VAL A 1 -10.58 24.67 -12.65
C VAL A 1 -9.88 24.87 -11.32
N SER A 2 -10.64 25.14 -10.26
CA SER A 2 -10.13 25.48 -8.93
C SER A 2 -9.37 24.29 -8.35
N GLY A 3 -8.06 24.45 -8.17
CA GLY A 3 -7.22 23.51 -7.44
C GLY A 3 -7.56 23.61 -5.96
N ALA A 4 -8.36 22.67 -5.46
CA ALA A 4 -8.52 22.49 -4.02
C ALA A 4 -7.15 22.12 -3.45
N MET A 5 -6.48 23.09 -2.81
CA MET A 5 -5.30 22.79 -2.01
C MET A 5 -5.74 21.86 -0.88
N SER A 6 -5.27 20.62 -0.91
CA SER A 6 -5.36 19.70 0.23
C SER A 6 -4.86 20.43 1.46
N ALA A 7 -5.65 20.43 2.55
CA ALA A 7 -5.19 20.89 3.85
C ALA A 7 -3.86 20.20 4.19
N PRO A 8 -2.93 20.86 4.91
CA PRO A 8 -1.65 20.25 5.23
C PRO A 8 -1.90 18.98 6.05
N LEU A 9 -1.57 17.82 5.48
CA LEU A 9 -1.24 16.66 6.30
C LEU A 9 -0.09 17.09 7.22
N GLY A 10 0.01 16.50 8.41
CA GLY A 10 1.19 16.70 9.28
C GLY A 10 2.48 16.21 8.60
N LYS A 11 3.47 15.80 9.38
CA LYS A 11 4.67 15.16 8.78
C LYS A 11 4.23 13.96 7.93
N THR A 12 4.64 13.92 6.66
CA THR A 12 4.42 12.79 5.74
C THR A 12 5.77 12.19 5.35
N LEU A 13 5.78 10.94 4.90
CA LEU A 13 7.00 10.24 4.52
C LEU A 13 7.64 10.82 3.26
N PHE A 14 6.85 11.01 2.21
CA PHE A 14 7.39 11.42 0.90
C PHE A 14 7.05 12.88 0.55
N GLY A 15 6.32 13.62 1.39
CA GLY A 15 5.75 14.92 1.03
C GLY A 15 4.60 14.77 0.02
N ASN A 16 4.03 15.87 -0.47
CA ASN A 16 3.05 15.80 -1.56
C ASN A 16 3.77 15.55 -2.89
N VAL A 17 3.88 14.27 -3.27
CA VAL A 17 4.62 13.78 -4.43
C VAL A 17 3.76 13.51 -5.67
N PHE A 18 2.45 13.74 -5.60
CA PHE A 18 1.57 13.57 -6.77
C PHE A 18 1.73 14.75 -7.74
N LYS A 19 2.85 14.76 -8.48
CA LYS A 19 3.17 15.79 -9.50
C LYS A 19 3.16 15.26 -10.94
N SER A 20 2.87 13.97 -11.09
CA SER A 20 2.88 13.22 -12.36
C SER A 20 1.63 12.33 -12.35
N PRO A 21 0.98 12.04 -13.49
CA PRO A 21 -0.33 11.38 -13.47
C PRO A 21 -0.34 10.02 -12.75
N TYR A 22 0.83 9.42 -12.53
CA TYR A 22 0.99 8.20 -11.76
C TYR A 22 2.16 8.31 -10.78
N VAL A 23 1.94 7.79 -9.56
CA VAL A 23 2.97 7.62 -8.53
C VAL A 23 3.17 6.12 -8.29
N ASP A 24 4.40 5.66 -8.44
CA ASP A 24 4.77 4.27 -8.17
C ASP A 24 5.26 4.17 -6.72
N VAL A 25 4.39 3.69 -5.84
CA VAL A 25 4.68 3.61 -4.39
C VAL A 25 5.89 2.71 -4.13
N LEU A 26 6.04 1.59 -4.85
CA LEU A 26 7.19 0.70 -4.63
C LEU A 26 8.51 1.39 -4.98
N LYS A 27 8.53 2.25 -6.01
CA LYS A 27 9.73 3.05 -6.34
C LYS A 27 10.04 4.11 -5.29
N LEU A 28 9.04 4.71 -4.64
CA LEU A 28 9.28 5.65 -3.54
C LEU A 28 10.01 4.97 -2.38
N PHE A 29 9.54 3.78 -1.99
CA PHE A 29 10.22 3.01 -0.94
C PHE A 29 11.59 2.50 -1.39
N ALA A 30 11.74 2.07 -2.64
CA ALA A 30 13.03 1.65 -3.18
C ALA A 30 14.07 2.79 -3.20
N ALA A 31 13.64 4.04 -3.43
CA ALA A 31 14.53 5.21 -3.41
C ALA A 31 15.08 5.51 -2.00
N GLU A 32 14.34 5.15 -0.95
CA GLU A 32 14.74 5.26 0.46
C GLU A 32 15.29 3.93 1.01
N ASP A 33 15.77 3.05 0.13
CA ASP A 33 16.30 1.72 0.47
C ASP A 33 15.41 0.92 1.44
N TRP A 34 14.09 1.03 1.26
CA TRP A 34 13.08 0.35 2.07
C TRP A 34 13.12 0.70 3.57
N ALA A 35 13.76 1.79 3.98
CA ALA A 35 13.94 2.17 5.40
C ALA A 35 12.61 2.27 6.19
N HIS A 36 11.54 2.65 5.50
CA HIS A 36 10.21 2.80 6.08
C HIS A 36 9.27 1.63 5.80
N ALA A 37 9.73 0.56 5.16
CA ALA A 37 8.97 -0.65 4.93
C ALA A 37 9.18 -1.65 6.07
N GLU A 38 8.18 -2.49 6.33
CA GLU A 38 8.34 -3.71 7.13
C GLU A 38 8.18 -4.93 6.24
N VAL A 39 9.25 -5.69 6.13
CA VAL A 39 9.28 -6.99 5.45
C VAL A 39 9.41 -8.04 6.53
N ARG A 40 8.43 -8.92 6.67
CA ARG A 40 8.41 -9.94 7.72
C ARG A 40 8.06 -11.30 7.15
N GLY A 41 8.81 -12.33 7.55
CA GLY A 41 8.59 -13.72 7.15
C GLY A 41 9.23 -14.05 5.80
N ASP A 42 8.63 -14.99 5.08
CA ASP A 42 9.08 -15.41 3.75
C ASP A 42 8.55 -14.43 2.69
N VAL A 43 9.27 -13.32 2.57
CA VAL A 43 8.97 -12.25 1.61
C VAL A 43 10.26 -11.86 0.92
N GLU A 44 10.28 -11.96 -0.41
CA GLU A 44 11.46 -11.62 -1.21
C GLU A 44 11.12 -10.65 -2.34
N GLN A 45 12.12 -9.91 -2.80
CA GLN A 45 12.06 -9.17 -4.06
C GLN A 45 12.60 -10.05 -5.18
N ALA A 46 11.81 -10.28 -6.22
CA ALA A 46 12.19 -11.06 -7.39
C ALA A 46 11.76 -10.36 -8.68
N ILE A 47 12.45 -10.64 -9.80
CA ILE A 47 12.00 -10.22 -11.12
C ILE A 47 10.90 -11.19 -11.58
N ASP A 48 9.70 -10.68 -11.80
CA ASP A 48 8.62 -11.44 -12.43
C ASP A 48 8.97 -11.67 -13.91
N LYS A 49 8.94 -12.94 -14.34
CA LYS A 49 9.39 -13.35 -15.66
C LYS A 49 8.43 -12.95 -16.79
N ASP A 50 7.16 -12.73 -16.48
CA ASP A 50 6.16 -12.39 -17.50
C ASP A 50 6.16 -10.88 -17.78
N ILE A 51 6.37 -10.05 -16.76
CA ILE A 51 6.35 -8.58 -16.90
C ILE A 51 7.73 -7.92 -16.86
N GLY A 52 8.79 -8.66 -16.51
CA GLY A 52 10.16 -8.15 -16.44
C GLY A 52 10.37 -7.05 -15.40
N LYS A 53 9.53 -6.99 -14.36
CA LYS A 53 9.59 -5.98 -13.29
C LYS A 53 9.94 -6.63 -11.95
N ARG A 54 10.56 -5.83 -11.08
CA ARG A 54 10.79 -6.22 -9.68
C ARG A 54 9.46 -6.21 -8.93
N THR A 55 9.14 -7.33 -8.31
CA THR A 55 7.91 -7.57 -7.55
C THR A 55 8.25 -8.16 -6.19
N PHE A 56 7.32 -8.07 -5.24
CA PHE A 56 7.41 -8.82 -4.00
C PHE A 56 6.71 -10.16 -4.14
N VAL A 57 7.41 -11.23 -3.79
CA VAL A 57 6.85 -12.57 -3.69
C VAL A 57 6.69 -12.87 -2.20
N LEU A 58 5.44 -12.99 -1.77
CA LEU A 58 5.09 -13.36 -0.40
C LEU A 58 4.74 -14.84 -0.39
N ARG A 59 5.38 -15.61 0.50
CA ARG A 59 5.15 -17.03 0.69
C ARG A 59 4.85 -17.30 2.16
N GLY A 60 4.41 -18.52 2.44
CA GLY A 60 4.08 -18.96 3.80
C GLY A 60 2.59 -19.07 4.05
N LYS A 61 2.23 -19.97 4.98
CA LYS A 61 0.83 -20.38 5.22
C LYS A 61 0.03 -19.36 6.03
N THR A 62 0.71 -18.52 6.80
CA THR A 62 0.08 -17.61 7.77
C THR A 62 0.36 -16.17 7.40
N ALA A 63 -0.65 -15.45 6.88
CA ALA A 63 -0.53 -14.06 6.46
C ALA A 63 -0.06 -13.12 7.59
N ALA A 64 -0.48 -13.36 8.84
CA ALA A 64 -0.06 -12.57 9.99
C ALA A 64 1.47 -12.63 10.28
N CYS A 65 2.16 -13.63 9.75
CA CYS A 65 3.61 -13.82 9.93
C CYS A 65 4.42 -13.53 8.67
N ASN A 66 3.77 -13.40 7.50
CA ASN A 66 4.42 -13.23 6.20
C ASN A 66 3.77 -12.05 5.48
N PHE A 67 4.33 -10.86 5.64
CA PHE A 67 3.72 -9.64 5.10
C PHE A 67 4.74 -8.58 4.72
N LEU A 68 4.28 -7.68 3.86
CA LEU A 68 4.91 -6.43 3.50
C LEU A 68 4.01 -5.29 3.95
N ALA A 69 4.49 -4.40 4.81
CA ALA A 69 3.77 -3.19 5.22
C ALA A 69 4.47 -1.93 4.70
N LEU A 70 3.70 -1.10 4.01
CA LEU A 70 4.14 0.11 3.34
C LEU A 70 3.23 1.29 3.72
N PRO A 71 3.59 2.09 4.74
CA PRO A 71 4.80 1.99 5.56
C PRO A 71 4.65 1.02 6.73
N ARG A 72 5.76 0.76 7.45
CA ARG A 72 5.74 0.01 8.71
C ARG A 72 4.89 0.71 9.76
N ALA A 73 4.33 -0.07 10.69
CA ALA A 73 3.50 0.46 11.77
C ALA A 73 4.22 1.58 12.55
N GLY A 74 3.48 2.63 12.88
CA GLY A 74 4.02 3.82 13.57
C GLY A 74 4.73 4.84 12.67
N SER A 75 4.90 4.55 11.37
CA SER A 75 5.43 5.54 10.44
C SER A 75 4.42 6.65 10.12
N PRO A 76 4.88 7.85 9.73
CA PRO A 76 3.99 8.87 9.18
C PRO A 76 3.24 8.38 7.93
N PRO A 77 2.09 9.00 7.58
CA PRO A 77 1.39 8.68 6.34
C PRO A 77 2.27 8.92 5.10
N LEU A 78 1.99 8.21 4.00
CA LEU A 78 2.77 8.30 2.77
C LEU A 78 2.88 9.72 2.22
N GLY A 79 1.79 10.51 2.32
CA GLY A 79 1.71 11.84 1.70
C GLY A 79 1.34 11.82 0.21
N VAL A 80 0.88 10.67 -0.29
CA VAL A 80 0.40 10.53 -1.67
C VAL A 80 -1.11 10.81 -1.70
N ASP A 81 -1.54 11.71 -2.58
CA ASP A 81 -2.94 11.93 -2.93
C ASP A 81 -3.24 11.39 -4.34
N GLY A 82 -4.52 11.29 -4.72
CA GLY A 82 -4.94 10.81 -6.04
C GLY A 82 -6.39 10.32 -6.08
N ALA A 83 -6.99 10.34 -7.27
CA ALA A 83 -8.37 9.87 -7.48
C ALA A 83 -8.49 8.34 -7.61
N PHE A 84 -7.40 7.67 -8.01
CA PHE A 84 -7.37 6.24 -8.29
C PHE A 84 -6.12 5.58 -7.71
N MET A 85 -6.29 4.39 -7.15
CA MET A 85 -5.21 3.52 -6.74
C MET A 85 -5.28 2.23 -7.55
N TYR A 86 -4.15 1.85 -8.17
CA TYR A 86 -4.02 0.61 -8.92
C TYR A 86 -3.15 -0.36 -8.13
N ILE A 87 -3.63 -1.58 -7.98
CA ILE A 87 -2.91 -2.65 -7.27
C ILE A 87 -2.91 -3.88 -8.17
N GLN A 88 -1.71 -4.34 -8.54
CA GLN A 88 -1.54 -5.54 -9.34
C GLN A 88 -1.09 -6.69 -8.44
N LEU A 89 -1.89 -7.77 -8.41
CA LEU A 89 -1.61 -8.97 -7.64
C LEU A 89 -1.62 -10.19 -8.56
N ARG A 90 -0.62 -11.07 -8.42
CA ARG A 90 -0.64 -12.40 -9.02
C ARG A 90 -1.14 -13.39 -7.96
N LEU A 91 -2.34 -13.93 -8.16
CA LEU A 91 -2.93 -14.90 -7.23
C LEU A 91 -2.34 -16.29 -7.48
N THR A 92 -1.90 -16.96 -6.41
CA THR A 92 -1.31 -18.31 -6.45
C THR A 92 -2.24 -19.40 -5.91
N GLY A 93 -3.50 -19.05 -5.63
CA GLY A 93 -4.48 -19.91 -4.95
C GLY A 93 -4.34 -19.96 -3.44
N GLN A 94 -3.26 -19.41 -2.86
CA GLN A 94 -3.11 -19.29 -1.41
C GLN A 94 -3.98 -18.16 -0.85
N PRO A 95 -4.51 -18.29 0.39
CA PRO A 95 -5.27 -17.22 1.00
C PRO A 95 -4.44 -15.96 1.21
N PHE A 96 -5.00 -14.79 0.90
CA PHE A 96 -4.34 -13.50 1.11
C PHE A 96 -5.27 -12.50 1.80
N VAL A 97 -4.66 -11.47 2.38
CA VAL A 97 -5.35 -10.24 2.80
C VAL A 97 -4.49 -9.04 2.42
N LEU A 98 -5.15 -7.98 1.95
CA LEU A 98 -4.57 -6.70 1.60
C LEU A 98 -5.36 -5.63 2.35
N HIS A 99 -4.65 -4.80 3.10
CA HIS A 99 -5.22 -3.63 3.77
C HIS A 99 -4.72 -2.36 3.11
N VAL A 100 -5.62 -1.42 2.87
CA VAL A 100 -5.32 -0.09 2.35
C VAL A 100 -5.98 0.92 3.26
N ASP A 101 -5.16 1.78 3.87
CA ASP A 101 -5.65 2.88 4.70
C ASP A 101 -5.70 4.16 3.86
N VAL A 102 -6.89 4.76 3.77
CA VAL A 102 -7.12 6.00 3.03
C VAL A 102 -7.62 7.07 4.00
N MET A 103 -7.02 8.24 3.93
CA MET A 103 -7.42 9.40 4.72
C MET A 103 -8.32 10.31 3.87
N ASN A 104 -9.47 10.72 4.40
CA ASN A 104 -10.31 11.72 3.76
C ASN A 104 -9.88 13.17 4.11
N GLN A 105 -10.57 14.16 3.55
CA GLN A 105 -10.28 15.58 3.81
C GLN A 105 -10.46 15.99 5.27
N ASP A 106 -11.36 15.31 6.00
CA ASP A 106 -11.61 15.52 7.43
C ASP A 106 -10.62 14.78 8.33
N LYS A 107 -9.55 14.21 7.75
CA LYS A 107 -8.51 13.42 8.45
C LYS A 107 -9.03 12.11 9.06
N PHE A 108 -10.21 11.66 8.66
CA PHE A 108 -10.74 10.35 9.02
C PHE A 108 -10.06 9.26 8.18
N VAL A 109 -9.59 8.19 8.84
CA VAL A 109 -8.90 7.08 8.18
C VAL A 109 -9.87 5.92 8.01
N ILE A 110 -10.05 5.48 6.77
CA ILE A 110 -10.85 4.31 6.40
C ILE A 110 -9.89 3.20 5.98
N ARG A 111 -9.99 2.03 6.62
CA ARG A 111 -9.29 0.82 6.19
C ARG A 111 -10.15 0.00 5.24
N LEU A 112 -9.72 -0.09 3.99
CA LEU A 112 -10.28 -1.02 3.00
C LEU A 112 -9.53 -2.34 3.10
N SER A 113 -10.25 -3.45 3.20
CA SER A 113 -9.66 -4.80 3.33
C SER A 113 -10.16 -5.72 2.23
N PHE A 114 -9.23 -6.29 1.48
CA PHE A 114 -9.50 -7.25 0.42
C PHE A 114 -8.90 -8.59 0.82
N SER A 115 -9.68 -9.68 0.77
CA SER A 115 -9.19 -11.01 1.09
C SER A 115 -9.89 -12.04 0.25
N SER A 116 -9.18 -13.10 -0.11
CA SER A 116 -9.75 -14.30 -0.74
C SER A 116 -10.77 -15.04 0.14
N ARG A 117 -10.90 -14.67 1.42
CA ARG A 117 -11.87 -15.26 2.36
C ARG A 117 -13.21 -14.51 2.42
N TYR A 118 -13.27 -13.27 1.95
CA TYR A 118 -14.52 -12.50 2.00
C TYR A 118 -15.38 -12.85 0.78
N VAL A 119 -16.61 -13.29 1.04
CA VAL A 119 -17.62 -13.58 0.01
C VAL A 119 -18.57 -12.41 -0.24
N MET A 120 -18.61 -11.44 0.67
CA MET A 120 -19.46 -10.25 0.59
C MET A 120 -18.77 -9.06 1.25
N ALA A 121 -19.05 -7.86 0.76
CA ALA A 121 -18.64 -6.63 1.40
C ALA A 121 -19.29 -6.50 2.79
N LYS A 122 -18.48 -6.19 3.80
CA LYS A 122 -18.92 -5.91 5.16
C LYS A 122 -18.29 -4.60 5.63
N ARG A 123 -19.05 -3.78 6.34
CA ARG A 123 -18.55 -2.58 7.02
C ARG A 123 -18.45 -2.88 8.51
N ALA A 124 -17.29 -2.63 9.09
CA ALA A 124 -17.07 -2.77 10.53
C ALA A 124 -16.65 -1.42 11.10
N GLY A 125 -17.49 -0.83 11.95
CA GLY A 125 -17.21 0.40 12.70
C GLY A 125 -17.12 1.70 11.87
N THR A 126 -17.27 2.81 12.59
CA THR A 126 -16.99 4.22 12.23
C THR A 126 -16.18 4.81 13.35
#